data_AF-A0A7J6L228-F1
#
_entry.id   AF-A0A7J6L228-F1
#
_cell.length_a   1.000
_cell.length_b   1.000
_cell.length_c   1.000
_cell.angle_alpha   90.00
_cell.angle_beta   90.00
_cell.angle_gamma   90.00
#
_symmetry.space_group_name_H-M   'P 1'
#
loop_
_entity.id
_entity.type
_entity.pdbx_description
1 polymer ?
#
loop_
_entity_poly.entity_id
_entity_poly.type
_entity_poly.pdbx_seq_one_letter_code
_entity_poly.pdbx_strand_id
1 'polypeptide(L)'
;MPPPPAEKKSTLSLTRERLLAKFGKSKESVIDPVLKSYNGRAIDLTEYRKIENLVANTIRDARRKGGRNAIEDATAAARAAVSDVSSRNDPRLKPVVELPKQRPFHLQKMQAASAGKTMNAAGQYDLIVQYDSYMHAVEEKDRLQSEKQKKEEYRKALDSQMMAKRAGMANEAQKREEERLAMLGAKEEFKRDSERRATRMKQKKLAMIQEADEAQRSIQRRRRREMAEREAERQESLQRMQRETAEAAMEERKRKAANDKRLNEINENIKDAIERKRRARQEEAELAEILAKQQAGTQPHSPTRGSHLALPQIAAAEANEKAKADALERLSNRIKQIAQTIGKSVGDENKRREEEEDRRLQAHLHAAELASRKAEADKRARQEKAKRDMLDMLSQQVQEKMQLRRFEDTVNKRQGEEYRKMAIAALEDEVEEHRQRRRRRADMDKELEKQICFTNLTTEEDRMEVDLQRRELELNQPLFRRMAAQRYKEKECAKLLLSQKADST
;
A
#
# COMPACT_ATOMS: atom_id res chain seq x y z
N MET A 1 20.21 -16.01 69.57
CA MET A 1 19.16 -15.29 68.83
C MET A 1 18.64 -16.21 67.73
N PRO A 2 17.35 -16.59 67.75
CA PRO A 2 16.75 -17.33 66.65
C PRO A 2 16.61 -16.43 65.41
N PRO A 3 16.67 -16.97 64.19
CA PRO A 3 16.45 -16.19 62.97
C PRO A 3 15.00 -15.65 62.97
N PRO A 4 14.75 -14.46 62.39
CA PRO A 4 13.40 -13.92 62.30
C PRO A 4 12.51 -14.89 61.51
N PRO A 5 11.22 -15.03 61.88
CA PRO A 5 10.30 -15.89 61.15
C PRO A 5 10.17 -15.38 59.71
N ALA A 6 10.45 -16.24 58.74
CA ALA A 6 10.23 -15.95 57.33
C ALA A 6 8.76 -15.55 57.13
N GLU A 7 8.54 -14.27 56.85
CA GLU A 7 7.21 -13.74 56.54
C GLU A 7 6.63 -14.56 55.39
N LYS A 8 5.56 -15.30 55.67
CA LYS A 8 4.80 -16.04 54.65
C LYS A 8 4.14 -15.02 53.74
N LYS A 9 4.87 -14.55 52.72
CA LYS A 9 4.33 -13.78 51.61
C LYS A 9 3.09 -14.49 51.11
N SER A 10 1.94 -13.80 51.10
CA SER A 10 0.68 -14.36 50.60
C SER A 10 0.91 -14.92 49.19
N THR A 11 0.28 -16.04 48.84
CA THR A 11 0.41 -16.65 47.50
C THR A 11 0.17 -15.63 46.38
N LEU A 12 -0.76 -14.70 46.61
CA LEU A 12 -1.04 -13.54 45.76
C LEU A 12 0.18 -12.62 45.59
N SER A 13 0.86 -12.23 46.68
CA SER A 13 2.07 -11.40 46.60
C SER A 13 3.20 -12.07 45.81
N LEU A 14 3.33 -13.39 45.94
CA LEU A 14 4.34 -14.18 45.22
C LEU A 14 4.01 -14.31 43.73
N THR A 15 2.73 -14.46 43.39
CA THR A 15 2.27 -14.42 41.99
C THR A 15 2.41 -13.04 41.36
N ARG A 16 2.17 -11.97 42.13
CA ARG A 16 2.38 -10.57 41.71
C ARG A 16 3.84 -10.31 41.36
N GLU A 17 4.76 -10.69 42.25
CA GLU A 17 6.20 -10.55 41.99
C GLU A 17 6.63 -11.30 40.73
N ARG A 18 6.15 -12.53 40.53
CA ARG A 18 6.45 -13.32 39.32
C ARG A 18 5.91 -12.69 38.03
N LEU A 19 4.68 -12.18 38.05
CA LEU A 19 4.08 -11.52 36.88
C LEU A 19 4.78 -10.19 36.55
N LEU A 20 5.15 -9.41 37.57
CA LEU A 20 5.92 -8.17 37.40
C LEU A 20 7.34 -8.45 36.88
N ALA A 21 7.97 -9.54 37.33
CA ALA A 21 9.26 -9.97 36.80
C ALA A 21 9.18 -10.37 35.32
N LYS A 22 8.08 -11.01 34.90
CA LYS A 22 7.90 -11.49 33.52
C LYS A 22 7.45 -10.41 32.53
N PHE A 23 6.51 -9.56 32.91
CA PHE A 23 5.93 -8.53 32.01
C PHE A 23 6.49 -7.12 32.23
N GLY A 24 7.29 -6.92 33.28
CA GLY A 24 7.93 -5.66 33.64
C GLY A 24 7.07 -4.79 34.58
N LYS A 25 7.74 -3.99 35.41
CA LYS A 25 7.11 -3.07 36.38
C LYS A 25 6.17 -2.05 35.74
N SER A 26 6.40 -1.68 34.47
CA SER A 26 5.54 -0.76 33.71
C SER A 26 4.14 -1.33 33.40
N LYS A 27 3.86 -2.59 33.75
CA LYS A 27 2.57 -3.28 33.57
C LYS A 27 1.82 -3.54 34.87
N GLU A 28 2.27 -2.95 35.98
CA GLU A 28 1.61 -3.03 37.29
C GLU A 28 0.14 -2.59 37.25
N SER A 29 -0.17 -1.55 36.46
CA SER A 29 -1.55 -1.06 36.25
C SER A 29 -2.49 -2.06 35.58
N VAL A 30 -1.97 -3.11 34.92
CA VAL A 30 -2.75 -4.19 34.31
C VAL A 30 -2.78 -5.44 35.20
N ILE A 31 -1.69 -5.72 35.90
CA ILE A 31 -1.53 -6.90 36.76
C ILE A 31 -2.37 -6.78 38.04
N ASP A 32 -2.34 -5.61 38.69
CA ASP A 32 -3.00 -5.42 39.98
C ASP A 32 -4.54 -5.54 39.92
N PRO A 33 -5.25 -5.00 38.91
CA PRO A 33 -6.69 -5.19 38.79
C PRO A 33 -7.08 -6.65 38.54
N VAL A 34 -6.27 -7.40 37.77
CA VAL A 34 -6.52 -8.83 37.52
C VAL A 34 -6.33 -9.61 38.81
N LEU A 35 -5.24 -9.41 39.54
CA LEU A 35 -4.99 -10.11 40.81
C LEU A 35 -6.01 -9.76 41.91
N LYS A 36 -6.50 -8.50 41.95
CA LYS A 36 -7.59 -8.09 42.86
C LYS A 36 -8.86 -8.92 42.68
N SER A 37 -9.14 -9.42 41.47
CA SER A 37 -10.30 -10.30 41.23
C SER A 37 -10.15 -11.72 41.84
N TYR A 38 -8.95 -12.08 42.30
CA TYR A 38 -8.62 -13.36 42.95
C TYR A 38 -8.33 -13.23 44.44
N ASN A 39 -8.62 -12.07 45.05
CA ASN A 39 -8.44 -11.86 46.50
C ASN A 39 -9.22 -12.92 47.30
N GLY A 40 -8.52 -13.62 48.20
CA GLY A 40 -9.10 -14.63 49.08
C GLY A 40 -9.13 -16.07 48.55
N ARG A 41 -8.60 -16.33 47.34
CA ARG A 41 -8.46 -17.69 46.78
C ARG A 41 -7.00 -18.17 46.78
N ALA A 42 -6.79 -19.45 47.03
CA ALA A 42 -5.48 -20.08 46.93
C ALA A 42 -5.15 -20.34 45.45
N ILE A 43 -4.20 -19.60 44.90
CA ILE A 43 -3.80 -19.73 43.49
C ILE A 43 -2.92 -20.97 43.31
N ASP A 44 -3.42 -21.95 42.55
CA ASP A 44 -2.63 -23.11 42.12
C ASP A 44 -1.82 -22.82 40.83
N LEU A 45 -1.00 -23.78 40.40
CA LEU A 45 -0.18 -23.66 39.18
C LEU A 45 -1.02 -23.50 37.90
N THR A 46 -2.23 -24.07 37.86
CA THR A 46 -3.12 -23.98 36.69
C THR A 46 -3.81 -22.63 36.61
N GLU A 47 -4.23 -22.09 37.76
CA GLU A 47 -4.77 -20.75 37.92
C GLU A 47 -3.71 -19.70 37.62
N TYR A 48 -2.45 -19.91 38.04
CA TYR A 48 -1.35 -19.04 37.67
C TYR A 48 -1.18 -18.92 36.15
N ARG A 49 -1.22 -20.04 35.41
CA ARG A 49 -1.15 -20.03 33.94
C ARG A 49 -2.34 -19.32 33.30
N LYS A 50 -3.54 -19.44 33.88
CA LYS A 50 -4.73 -18.72 33.40
C LYS A 50 -4.60 -17.21 33.63
N ILE A 51 -4.16 -16.79 34.81
CA ILE A 51 -3.90 -15.39 35.14
C ILE A 51 -2.82 -14.81 34.21
N GLU A 52 -1.76 -15.58 33.95
CA GLU A 52 -0.69 -15.20 33.05
C GLU A 52 -1.17 -14.99 31.60
N ASN A 53 -1.98 -15.92 31.07
CA ASN A 53 -2.57 -15.80 29.75
C ASN A 53 -3.54 -14.60 29.65
N LEU A 54 -4.31 -14.38 30.72
CA LEU A 54 -5.22 -13.24 30.80
C LEU A 54 -4.46 -11.92 30.78
N VAL A 55 -3.42 -11.77 31.60
CA VAL A 55 -2.54 -10.59 31.61
C VAL A 55 -1.88 -10.38 30.24
N ALA A 56 -1.39 -11.44 29.59
CA ALA A 56 -0.77 -11.35 28.27
C ALA A 56 -1.75 -10.87 27.19
N ASN A 57 -3.00 -11.36 27.22
CA ASN A 57 -4.05 -10.93 26.29
C ASN A 57 -4.44 -9.47 26.55
N THR A 58 -4.62 -9.06 27.80
CA THR A 58 -4.93 -7.67 28.16
C THR A 58 -3.84 -6.70 27.70
N ILE A 59 -2.56 -7.08 27.85
CA ILE A 59 -1.44 -6.27 27.35
C ILE A 59 -1.48 -6.16 25.82
N ARG A 60 -1.83 -7.25 25.13
CA ARG A 60 -1.94 -7.27 23.66
C ARG A 60 -3.12 -6.40 23.18
N ASP A 61 -4.25 -6.46 23.87
CA ASP A 61 -5.45 -5.69 23.52
C ASP A 61 -5.30 -4.21 23.87
N ALA A 62 -4.64 -3.88 24.97
CA ALA A 62 -4.29 -2.49 25.32
C ALA A 62 -3.39 -1.83 24.27
N ARG A 63 -2.48 -2.59 23.64
CA ARG A 63 -1.67 -2.12 22.50
C ARG A 63 -2.49 -1.91 21.23
N ARG A 64 -3.54 -2.70 21.00
CA ARG A 64 -4.40 -2.61 19.82
C ARG A 64 -5.45 -1.51 19.93
N LYS A 65 -5.99 -1.26 21.13
CA LYS A 65 -7.15 -0.37 21.35
C LYS A 65 -6.82 1.02 21.94
N GLY A 66 -5.55 1.37 22.15
CA GLY A 66 -5.19 2.72 22.65
C GLY A 66 -5.42 2.95 24.15
N GLY A 67 -5.04 1.99 24.99
CA GLY A 67 -4.55 2.27 26.34
C GLY A 67 -5.53 2.42 27.52
N ARG A 68 -6.83 2.70 27.33
CA ARG A 68 -7.77 2.84 28.48
C ARG A 68 -8.93 1.84 28.48
N ASN A 69 -9.65 1.69 27.36
CA ASN A 69 -10.85 0.86 27.32
C ASN A 69 -10.56 -0.66 27.46
N ALA A 70 -9.33 -1.09 27.16
CA ALA A 70 -8.93 -2.50 27.25
C ALA A 70 -8.76 -3.02 28.70
N ILE A 71 -8.50 -2.14 29.66
CA ILE A 71 -8.31 -2.54 31.07
C ILE A 71 -9.68 -2.81 31.73
N GLU A 72 -10.68 -2.00 31.40
CA GLU A 72 -12.07 -2.18 31.86
C GLU A 72 -12.69 -3.44 31.23
N ASP A 73 -12.51 -3.67 29.93
CA ASP A 73 -12.93 -4.90 29.24
C ASP A 73 -12.31 -6.16 29.88
N ALA A 74 -11.02 -6.12 30.22
CA ALA A 74 -10.31 -7.26 30.78
C ALA A 74 -10.65 -7.53 32.26
N THR A 75 -10.94 -6.49 33.05
CA THR A 75 -11.43 -6.67 34.42
C THR A 75 -12.86 -7.21 34.44
N ALA A 76 -13.69 -6.83 33.47
CA ALA A 76 -15.01 -7.43 33.27
C ALA A 76 -14.90 -8.91 32.85
N ALA A 77 -14.02 -9.24 31.90
CA ALA A 77 -13.76 -10.62 31.48
C ALA A 77 -13.18 -11.50 32.60
N ALA A 78 -12.30 -10.94 33.44
CA ALA A 78 -11.77 -11.63 34.62
C ALA A 78 -12.88 -11.95 35.64
N ARG A 79 -13.79 -11.00 35.91
CA ARG A 79 -14.94 -11.21 36.79
C ARG A 79 -15.90 -12.29 36.26
N ALA A 80 -16.16 -12.31 34.96
CA ALA A 80 -16.98 -13.34 34.32
C ALA A 80 -16.33 -14.74 34.39
N ALA A 81 -15.02 -14.84 34.15
CA ALA A 81 -14.29 -16.10 34.29
C ALA A 81 -14.25 -16.64 35.73
N VAL A 82 -14.30 -15.74 36.73
CA VAL A 82 -14.36 -16.09 38.15
C VAL A 82 -15.78 -16.51 38.58
N SER A 83 -16.84 -15.98 37.94
CA SER A 83 -18.24 -16.34 38.24
C SER A 83 -18.64 -17.71 37.67
N ASP A 84 -18.12 -18.10 36.51
CA ASP A 84 -18.44 -19.40 35.86
C ASP A 84 -17.98 -20.63 36.67
N VAL A 85 -17.01 -20.48 37.57
CA VAL A 85 -16.56 -21.58 38.45
C VAL A 85 -17.40 -21.68 39.73
N SER A 86 -18.07 -20.60 40.14
CA SER A 86 -18.92 -20.62 41.35
C SER A 86 -20.26 -21.33 41.14
N SER A 87 -20.65 -21.59 39.89
CA SER A 87 -21.85 -22.34 39.52
C SER A 87 -21.66 -23.88 39.56
N ARG A 88 -20.45 -24.38 39.78
CA ARG A 88 -20.16 -25.83 39.79
C ARG A 88 -20.08 -26.49 41.16
N ASN A 89 -20.24 -25.73 42.25
CA ASN A 89 -20.34 -26.28 43.60
C ASN A 89 -21.75 -26.05 44.16
N ASP A 90 -22.70 -26.82 43.63
CA ASP A 90 -24.02 -26.98 44.20
C ASP A 90 -23.91 -28.04 45.32
N PRO A 91 -24.22 -27.74 46.61
CA PRO A 91 -24.00 -28.65 47.74
C PRO A 91 -25.05 -29.80 47.79
N ARG A 92 -25.72 -30.12 46.68
CA ARG A 92 -26.83 -31.08 46.62
C ARG A 92 -26.52 -32.42 45.97
N LEU A 93 -25.27 -32.70 45.60
CA LEU A 93 -24.88 -34.02 45.11
C LEU A 93 -24.54 -34.95 46.28
N LYS A 94 -25.56 -35.70 46.73
CA LYS A 94 -25.40 -36.90 47.57
C LYS A 94 -24.48 -37.91 46.87
N PRO A 95 -23.66 -38.68 47.61
CA PRO A 95 -22.86 -39.72 47.02
C PRO A 95 -23.76 -40.83 46.46
N VAL A 96 -23.29 -41.36 45.34
CA VAL A 96 -23.72 -42.55 44.61
C VAL A 96 -24.39 -43.59 45.51
N VAL A 97 -25.68 -43.84 45.28
CA VAL A 97 -26.40 -45.01 45.79
C VAL A 97 -25.80 -46.25 45.14
N GLU A 98 -25.10 -47.05 45.94
CA GLU A 98 -24.70 -48.39 45.54
C GLU A 98 -25.96 -49.22 45.24
N LEU A 99 -26.09 -49.65 43.99
CA LEU A 99 -27.06 -50.67 43.59
C LEU A 99 -26.77 -51.96 44.37
N PRO A 100 -27.77 -52.57 45.05
CA PRO A 100 -27.56 -53.85 45.70
C PRO A 100 -27.33 -54.93 44.64
N LYS A 101 -26.17 -55.57 44.71
CA LYS A 101 -25.84 -56.79 43.96
C LYS A 101 -26.92 -57.84 44.25
N GLN A 102 -27.72 -58.16 43.23
CA GLN A 102 -28.60 -59.33 43.26
C GLN A 102 -27.75 -60.57 43.53
N ARG A 103 -28.07 -61.28 44.62
CA ARG A 103 -27.50 -62.58 44.94
C ARG A 103 -28.08 -63.62 43.97
N PRO A 104 -27.29 -64.60 43.50
CA PRO A 104 -27.84 -65.72 42.76
C PRO A 104 -28.68 -66.57 43.71
N PHE A 105 -29.96 -66.78 43.35
CA PHE A 105 -30.82 -67.78 43.99
C PHE A 105 -30.10 -69.14 43.97
N HIS A 106 -29.71 -69.63 45.14
CA HIS A 106 -29.35 -71.03 45.34
C HIS A 106 -30.64 -71.85 45.33
N LEU A 107 -30.93 -72.51 44.21
CA LEU A 107 -31.88 -73.62 44.16
C LEU A 107 -31.20 -74.83 44.82
N GLN A 108 -31.37 -74.95 46.13
CA GLN A 108 -30.99 -76.14 46.87
C GLN A 108 -32.12 -77.17 46.76
N LYS A 109 -31.79 -78.24 46.03
CA LYS A 109 -32.43 -79.56 45.92
C LYS A 109 -33.56 -79.85 46.92
N MET A 110 -34.76 -80.07 46.39
CA MET A 110 -35.74 -81.01 46.94
C MET A 110 -36.03 -82.03 45.83
N GLN A 111 -35.33 -83.17 45.89
CA GLN A 111 -35.71 -84.38 45.17
C GLN A 111 -36.52 -85.28 46.11
N ALA A 112 -37.44 -86.03 45.49
CA ALA A 112 -38.20 -87.17 46.01
C ALA A 112 -39.54 -86.86 46.71
N ALA A 113 -40.56 -86.60 45.88
CA ALA A 113 -41.89 -87.16 46.08
C ALA A 113 -42.58 -87.32 44.71
N SER A 114 -42.09 -88.26 43.90
CA SER A 114 -42.82 -88.76 42.72
C SER A 114 -43.74 -89.89 43.18
N ALA A 115 -44.94 -89.53 43.62
CA ALA A 115 -46.04 -90.47 43.73
C ALA A 115 -47.33 -89.70 43.43
N GLY A 116 -47.86 -89.92 42.22
CA GLY A 116 -49.24 -89.63 41.80
C GLY A 116 -49.86 -88.32 42.29
N LYS A 117 -49.56 -87.20 41.61
CA LYS A 117 -50.48 -86.05 41.58
C LYS A 117 -51.03 -85.93 40.17
N THR A 118 -52.33 -86.17 40.04
CA THR A 118 -53.13 -85.74 38.90
C THR A 118 -52.84 -84.27 38.61
N MET A 119 -52.70 -83.90 37.34
CA MET A 119 -52.40 -82.52 36.95
C MET A 119 -53.58 -81.62 37.34
N ASN A 120 -53.47 -80.96 38.50
CA ASN A 120 -54.35 -79.89 38.92
C ASN A 120 -53.99 -78.61 38.13
N ALA A 121 -54.93 -77.67 38.03
CA ALA A 121 -54.79 -76.38 37.33
C ALA A 121 -53.48 -75.60 37.62
N ALA A 122 -52.86 -75.83 38.78
CA ALA A 122 -51.52 -75.30 39.11
C ALA A 122 -50.44 -75.62 38.05
N GLY A 123 -50.46 -76.80 37.44
CA GLY A 123 -49.46 -77.19 36.43
C GLY A 123 -49.61 -76.47 35.08
N GLN A 124 -50.80 -75.97 34.76
CA GLN A 124 -51.08 -75.20 33.55
C GLN A 124 -50.48 -73.79 33.66
N TYR A 125 -50.70 -73.13 34.80
CA TYR A 125 -50.17 -71.79 35.06
C TYR A 125 -48.66 -71.79 35.22
N ASP A 126 -48.08 -72.79 35.87
CA ASP A 126 -46.62 -72.94 35.93
C ASP A 126 -46.00 -73.02 34.52
N LEU A 127 -46.65 -73.71 33.58
CA LEU A 127 -46.18 -73.81 32.20
C LEU A 127 -46.33 -72.49 31.43
N ILE A 128 -47.44 -71.77 31.61
CA ILE A 128 -47.67 -70.44 31.04
C ILE A 128 -46.63 -69.45 31.58
N VAL A 129 -46.44 -69.38 32.90
CA VAL A 129 -45.48 -68.47 33.54
C VAL A 129 -44.05 -68.75 33.08
N GLN A 130 -43.68 -70.01 32.92
CA GLN A 130 -42.37 -70.38 32.38
C GLN A 130 -42.21 -69.97 30.91
N TYR A 131 -43.28 -70.09 30.11
CA TYR A 131 -43.26 -69.65 28.71
C TYR A 131 -43.25 -68.13 28.58
N ASP A 132 -43.97 -67.40 29.40
CA ASP A 132 -43.91 -65.94 29.46
C ASP A 132 -42.51 -65.47 29.88
N SER A 133 -41.90 -66.15 30.85
CA SER A 133 -40.50 -65.90 31.23
C SER A 133 -39.53 -66.18 30.08
N TYR A 134 -39.77 -67.26 29.32
CA TYR A 134 -38.98 -67.60 28.13
C TYR A 134 -39.16 -66.56 27.01
N MET A 135 -40.40 -66.15 26.71
CA MET A 135 -40.72 -65.14 25.71
C MET A 135 -40.17 -63.78 26.10
N HIS A 136 -40.30 -63.38 27.36
CA HIS A 136 -39.70 -62.15 27.88
C HIS A 136 -38.17 -62.16 27.73
N ALA A 137 -37.52 -63.30 27.98
CA ALA A 137 -36.07 -63.43 27.76
C ALA A 137 -35.69 -63.34 26.27
N VAL A 138 -36.53 -63.86 25.36
CA VAL A 138 -36.35 -63.72 23.90
C VAL A 138 -36.55 -62.27 23.47
N GLU A 139 -37.61 -61.61 23.92
CA GLU A 139 -37.91 -60.20 23.63
C GLU A 139 -36.85 -59.25 24.21
N GLU A 140 -36.32 -59.52 25.41
CA GLU A 140 -35.20 -58.77 25.97
C GLU A 140 -33.93 -58.94 25.14
N LYS A 141 -33.66 -60.15 24.65
CA LYS A 141 -32.52 -60.40 23.76
C LYS A 141 -32.65 -59.61 22.46
N ASP A 142 -33.83 -59.58 21.86
CA ASP A 142 -34.11 -58.82 20.64
C ASP A 142 -34.05 -57.32 20.89
N ARG A 143 -34.56 -56.85 22.03
CA ARG A 143 -34.45 -55.46 22.47
C ARG A 143 -32.99 -55.05 22.63
N LEU A 144 -32.18 -55.85 23.34
CA LEU A 144 -30.74 -55.59 23.52
C LEU A 144 -29.99 -55.61 22.19
N GLN A 145 -30.35 -56.49 21.24
CA GLN A 145 -29.78 -56.48 19.90
C GLN A 145 -30.16 -55.21 19.13
N SER A 146 -31.42 -54.78 19.18
CA SER A 146 -31.87 -53.54 18.53
C SER A 146 -31.19 -52.30 19.15
N GLU A 147 -30.98 -52.27 20.46
CA GLU A 147 -30.24 -51.20 21.13
C GLU A 147 -28.76 -51.20 20.74
N LYS A 148 -28.13 -52.38 20.60
CA LYS A 148 -26.76 -52.48 20.09
C LYS A 148 -26.65 -51.97 18.65
N GLN A 149 -27.59 -52.34 17.78
CA GLN A 149 -27.63 -51.86 16.40
C GLN A 149 -27.79 -50.34 16.33
N LYS A 150 -28.74 -49.76 17.10
CA LYS A 150 -28.92 -48.30 17.18
C LYS A 150 -27.66 -47.58 17.68
N LYS A 151 -26.97 -48.15 18.67
CA LYS A 151 -25.69 -47.61 19.17
C LYS A 151 -24.59 -47.68 18.11
N GLU A 152 -24.53 -48.75 17.33
CA GLU A 152 -23.56 -48.90 16.24
C GLU A 152 -23.85 -47.94 15.09
N GLU A 153 -25.11 -47.77 14.69
CA GLU A 153 -25.54 -46.79 13.70
C GLU A 153 -25.22 -45.35 14.14
N TYR A 154 -25.53 -45.02 15.40
CA TYR A 154 -25.17 -43.71 15.96
C TYR A 154 -23.66 -43.48 15.95
N ARG A 155 -22.86 -44.50 16.31
CA ARG A 155 -21.40 -44.42 16.22
C ARG A 155 -20.92 -44.20 14.79
N LYS A 156 -21.44 -44.95 13.81
CA LYS A 156 -21.12 -44.77 12.38
C LYS A 156 -21.49 -43.38 11.89
N ALA A 157 -22.64 -42.84 12.29
CA ALA A 157 -23.07 -41.49 11.95
C ALA A 157 -22.12 -40.43 12.54
N LEU A 158 -21.72 -40.60 13.81
CA LEU A 158 -20.75 -39.71 14.46
C LEU A 158 -19.38 -39.76 13.77
N ASP A 159 -18.88 -40.96 13.47
CA ASP A 159 -17.61 -41.14 12.75
C ASP A 159 -17.66 -40.50 11.36
N SER A 160 -18.78 -40.62 10.65
CA SER A 160 -19.01 -39.96 9.36
C SER A 160 -18.98 -38.42 9.48
N GLN A 161 -19.65 -37.85 10.50
CA GLN A 161 -19.60 -36.42 10.77
C GLN A 161 -18.17 -35.94 11.12
N MET A 162 -17.43 -36.73 11.90
CA MET A 162 -16.04 -36.41 12.24
C MET A 162 -15.13 -36.46 11.02
N MET A 163 -15.31 -37.43 10.13
CA MET A 163 -14.58 -37.49 8.86
C MET A 163 -14.92 -36.33 7.94
N ALA A 164 -16.20 -35.98 7.81
CA ALA A 164 -16.64 -34.82 7.04
C ALA A 164 -16.04 -33.51 7.59
N LYS A 165 -16.02 -33.33 8.92
CA LYS A 165 -15.35 -32.17 9.54
C LYS A 165 -13.84 -32.16 9.30
N ARG A 166 -13.17 -33.31 9.41
CA ARG A 166 -11.73 -33.41 9.12
C ARG A 166 -11.42 -33.09 7.66
N ALA A 167 -12.22 -33.59 6.72
CA ALA A 167 -12.11 -33.27 5.31
C ALA A 167 -12.36 -31.77 5.04
N GLY A 168 -13.36 -31.18 5.70
CA GLY A 168 -13.61 -29.73 5.65
C GLY A 168 -12.41 -28.91 6.12
N MET A 169 -11.82 -29.26 7.27
CA MET A 169 -10.62 -28.57 7.77
C MET A 169 -9.40 -28.75 6.84
N ALA A 170 -9.22 -29.94 6.26
CA ALA A 170 -8.14 -30.19 5.30
C ALA A 170 -8.30 -29.35 4.02
N ASN A 171 -9.53 -29.27 3.48
CA ASN A 171 -9.84 -28.45 2.31
C ASN A 171 -9.66 -26.95 2.60
N GLU A 172 -10.08 -26.47 3.77
CA GLU A 172 -9.81 -25.08 4.18
C GLU A 172 -8.31 -24.79 4.33
N ALA A 173 -7.54 -25.73 4.87
CA ALA A 173 -6.09 -25.58 4.98
C ALA A 173 -5.43 -25.50 3.60
N GLN A 174 -5.81 -26.38 2.67
CA GLN A 174 -5.33 -26.34 1.29
C GLN A 174 -5.70 -25.03 0.59
N LYS A 175 -6.94 -24.57 0.71
CA LYS A 175 -7.36 -23.26 0.14
C LYS A 175 -6.54 -22.10 0.69
N ARG A 176 -6.25 -22.08 2.01
CA ARG A 176 -5.39 -21.05 2.61
C ARG A 176 -3.96 -21.11 2.08
N GLU A 177 -3.43 -22.31 1.82
CA GLU A 177 -2.11 -22.46 1.20
C GLU A 177 -2.11 -22.00 -0.26
N GLU A 178 -3.13 -22.34 -1.04
CA GLU A 178 -3.30 -21.87 -2.42
C GLU A 178 -3.42 -20.34 -2.49
N GLU A 179 -4.23 -19.72 -1.63
CA GLU A 179 -4.35 -18.26 -1.52
C GLU A 179 -3.00 -17.62 -1.14
N ARG A 180 -2.25 -18.24 -0.23
CA ARG A 180 -0.92 -17.77 0.16
C ARG A 180 0.07 -17.86 -0.99
N LEU A 181 0.05 -18.94 -1.76
CA LEU A 181 0.88 -19.10 -2.95
C LEU A 181 0.51 -18.09 -4.04
N ALA A 182 -0.77 -17.86 -4.28
CA ALA A 182 -1.26 -16.85 -5.22
C ALA A 182 -0.81 -15.43 -4.82
N MET A 183 -0.89 -15.09 -3.53
CA MET A 183 -0.39 -13.82 -2.98
C MET A 183 1.12 -13.66 -3.13
N LEU A 184 1.89 -14.74 -2.94
CA LEU A 184 3.33 -14.73 -3.15
C LEU A 184 3.67 -14.54 -4.64
N GLY A 185 2.97 -15.24 -5.53
CA GLY A 185 3.09 -15.07 -6.98
C GLY A 185 2.83 -13.63 -7.42
N ALA A 186 1.70 -13.03 -6.97
CA ALA A 186 1.37 -11.64 -7.27
C ALA A 186 2.42 -10.64 -6.72
N LYS A 187 2.99 -10.91 -5.54
CA LYS A 187 4.10 -10.11 -4.98
C LYS A 187 5.36 -10.19 -5.84
N GLU A 188 5.70 -11.37 -6.35
CA GLU A 188 6.85 -11.55 -7.23
C GLU A 188 6.65 -10.86 -8.58
N GLU A 189 5.46 -10.97 -9.17
CA GLU A 189 5.11 -10.26 -10.39
C GLU A 189 5.19 -8.74 -10.19
N PHE A 190 4.64 -8.22 -9.10
CA PHE A 190 4.75 -6.81 -8.76
C PHE A 190 6.20 -6.35 -8.58
N LYS A 191 7.05 -7.19 -7.94
CA LYS A 191 8.50 -6.90 -7.83
C LYS A 191 9.17 -6.87 -9.19
N ARG A 192 8.94 -7.87 -10.06
CA ARG A 192 9.50 -7.92 -11.42
C ARG A 192 9.05 -6.72 -12.24
N ASP A 193 7.80 -6.32 -12.15
CA ASP A 193 7.29 -5.14 -12.84
C ASP A 193 7.87 -3.83 -12.29
N SER A 194 8.05 -3.73 -10.97
CA SER A 194 8.74 -2.60 -10.33
C SER A 194 10.20 -2.50 -10.80
N GLU A 195 10.91 -3.63 -10.87
CA GLU A 195 12.27 -3.71 -11.41
C GLU A 195 12.32 -3.31 -12.89
N ARG A 196 11.37 -3.80 -13.72
CA ARG A 196 11.24 -3.39 -15.13
C ARG A 196 10.97 -1.89 -15.29
N ARG A 197 10.15 -1.30 -14.42
CA ARG A 197 9.94 0.16 -14.42
C ARG A 197 11.21 0.89 -14.01
N ALA A 198 11.94 0.39 -13.02
CA ALA A 198 13.21 0.96 -12.60
C ALA A 198 14.27 0.90 -13.70
N THR A 199 14.38 -0.21 -14.44
CA THR A 199 15.32 -0.33 -15.57
C THR A 199 14.94 0.61 -16.72
N ARG A 200 13.65 0.73 -17.07
CA ARG A 200 13.18 1.72 -18.05
C ARG A 200 13.50 3.16 -17.64
N MET A 201 13.33 3.50 -16.37
CA MET A 201 13.70 4.82 -15.85
C MET A 201 15.21 5.06 -15.88
N LYS A 202 16.04 4.04 -15.57
CA LYS A 202 17.50 4.12 -15.71
C LYS A 202 17.91 4.31 -17.17
N GLN A 203 17.32 3.57 -18.10
CA GLN A 203 17.57 3.71 -19.54
C GLN A 203 17.17 5.10 -20.05
N LYS A 204 16.02 5.62 -19.63
CA LYS A 204 15.59 6.98 -19.99
C LYS A 204 16.55 8.05 -19.46
N LYS A 205 17.03 7.91 -18.22
CA LYS A 205 18.06 8.81 -17.66
C LYS A 205 19.37 8.74 -18.43
N LEU A 206 19.83 7.54 -18.80
CA LEU A 206 21.03 7.37 -19.61
C LEU A 206 20.88 8.02 -20.99
N ALA A 207 19.73 7.84 -21.65
CA ALA A 207 19.43 8.49 -22.93
C ALA A 207 19.45 10.02 -22.81
N MET A 208 18.86 10.59 -21.75
CA MET A 208 18.92 12.03 -21.51
C MET A 208 20.35 12.55 -21.28
N ILE A 209 21.20 11.77 -20.60
CA ILE A 209 22.62 12.13 -20.41
C ILE A 209 23.35 12.10 -21.76
N GLN A 210 23.14 11.06 -22.58
CA GLN A 210 23.72 10.96 -23.91
C GLN A 210 23.29 12.13 -24.81
N GLU A 211 21.99 12.48 -24.79
CA GLU A 211 21.46 13.62 -25.55
C GLU A 211 22.07 14.95 -25.07
N ALA A 212 22.25 15.13 -23.76
CA ALA A 212 22.93 16.31 -23.21
C ALA A 212 24.41 16.38 -23.62
N ASP A 213 25.12 15.24 -23.62
CA ASP A 213 26.52 15.15 -24.06
C ASP A 213 26.65 15.43 -25.57
N GLU A 214 25.71 14.94 -26.39
CA GLU A 214 25.65 15.22 -27.83
C GLU A 214 25.36 16.70 -28.10
N ALA A 215 24.45 17.31 -27.34
CA ALA A 215 24.19 18.75 -27.41
C ALA A 215 25.42 19.58 -27.01
N GLN A 216 26.16 19.16 -25.97
CA GLN A 216 27.42 19.83 -25.62
C GLN A 216 28.48 19.69 -26.72
N ARG A 217 28.62 18.50 -27.32
CA ARG A 217 29.54 18.25 -28.43
C ARG A 217 29.16 19.08 -29.66
N SER A 218 27.87 19.23 -29.96
CA SER A 218 27.41 20.06 -31.09
C SER A 218 27.72 21.54 -30.86
N ILE A 219 27.51 22.06 -29.64
CA ILE A 219 27.90 23.43 -29.26
C ILE A 219 29.42 23.61 -29.37
N GLN A 220 30.22 22.65 -28.89
CA GLN A 220 31.67 22.72 -29.04
C GLN A 220 32.12 22.72 -30.51
N ARG A 221 31.53 21.88 -31.35
CA ARG A 221 31.81 21.87 -32.81
C ARG A 221 31.45 23.20 -33.45
N ARG A 222 30.31 23.80 -33.08
CA ARG A 222 29.91 25.13 -33.56
C ARG A 222 30.91 26.20 -33.13
N ARG A 223 31.31 26.23 -31.85
CA ARG A 223 32.34 27.17 -31.36
C ARG A 223 33.68 26.98 -32.07
N ARG A 224 34.10 25.75 -32.37
CA ARG A 224 35.32 25.48 -33.14
C ARG A 224 35.22 26.01 -34.57
N ARG A 225 34.06 25.87 -35.23
CA ARG A 225 33.82 26.46 -36.56
C ARG A 225 33.84 27.99 -36.51
N GLU A 226 33.13 28.60 -35.57
CA GLU A 226 33.12 30.06 -35.39
C GLU A 226 34.53 30.61 -35.09
N MET A 227 35.34 29.90 -34.30
CA MET A 227 36.74 30.27 -34.05
C MET A 227 37.61 30.11 -35.31
N ALA A 228 37.44 29.02 -36.07
CA ALA A 228 38.17 28.80 -37.32
C ALA A 228 37.80 29.84 -38.39
N GLU A 229 36.52 30.22 -38.50
CA GLU A 229 36.04 31.29 -39.38
C GLU A 229 36.66 32.64 -38.99
N ARG A 230 36.66 32.98 -37.69
CA ARG A 230 37.32 34.20 -37.20
C ARG A 230 38.83 34.20 -37.45
N GLU A 231 39.50 33.05 -37.34
CA GLU A 231 40.92 32.92 -37.68
C GLU A 231 41.16 33.08 -39.18
N ALA A 232 40.29 32.51 -40.02
CA ALA A 232 40.34 32.68 -41.47
C ALA A 232 40.11 34.16 -41.87
N GLU A 233 39.14 34.84 -41.28
CA GLU A 233 38.90 36.28 -41.48
C GLU A 233 40.09 37.15 -41.03
N ARG A 234 40.73 36.80 -39.92
CA ARG A 234 41.97 37.45 -39.47
C ARG A 234 43.13 37.21 -40.45
N GLN A 235 43.27 36.00 -40.97
CA GLN A 235 44.30 35.70 -41.96
C GLN A 235 44.02 36.42 -43.28
N GLU A 236 42.77 36.48 -43.72
CA GLU A 236 42.38 37.18 -44.93
C GLU A 236 42.61 38.69 -44.80
N SER A 237 42.24 39.30 -43.65
CA SER A 237 42.52 40.71 -43.41
C SER A 237 44.02 41.02 -43.34
N LEU A 238 44.83 40.16 -42.72
CA LEU A 238 46.29 40.28 -42.76
C LEU A 238 46.85 40.17 -44.18
N GLN A 239 46.34 39.24 -44.99
CA GLN A 239 46.74 39.11 -46.39
C GLN A 239 46.33 40.33 -47.22
N ARG A 240 45.14 40.91 -46.98
CA ARG A 240 44.71 42.16 -47.64
C ARG A 240 45.65 43.31 -47.28
N MET A 241 45.99 43.47 -46.00
CA MET A 241 46.96 44.48 -45.55
C MET A 241 48.35 44.26 -46.19
N GLN A 242 48.82 43.01 -46.30
CA GLN A 242 50.08 42.68 -46.98
C GLN A 242 50.05 43.00 -48.47
N ARG A 243 48.91 42.76 -49.15
CA ARG A 243 48.73 43.13 -50.56
C ARG A 243 48.71 44.65 -50.75
N GLU A 244 47.97 45.37 -49.91
CA GLU A 244 47.89 46.83 -49.94
C GLU A 244 49.26 47.47 -49.66
N THR A 245 50.02 46.94 -48.69
CA THR A 245 51.38 47.44 -48.41
C THR A 245 52.36 47.12 -49.54
N ALA A 246 52.26 45.95 -50.18
CA ALA A 246 53.05 45.62 -51.36
C ALA A 246 52.69 46.50 -52.57
N GLU A 247 51.40 46.77 -52.78
CA GLU A 247 50.91 47.66 -53.84
C GLU A 247 51.37 49.10 -53.60
N ALA A 248 51.25 49.62 -52.39
CA ALA A 248 51.75 50.92 -51.99
C ALA A 248 53.28 51.03 -52.18
N ALA A 249 54.04 50.00 -51.83
CA ALA A 249 55.49 49.96 -52.06
C ALA A 249 55.84 49.95 -53.57
N MET A 250 55.06 49.26 -54.39
CA MET A 250 55.23 49.27 -55.85
C MET A 250 54.86 50.62 -56.46
N GLU A 251 53.80 51.29 -55.98
CA GLU A 251 53.48 52.66 -56.37
C GLU A 251 54.55 53.66 -55.95
N GLU A 252 55.10 53.54 -54.73
CA GLU A 252 56.19 54.38 -54.26
C GLU A 252 57.45 54.19 -55.12
N ARG A 253 57.77 52.95 -55.52
CA ARG A 253 58.85 52.66 -56.48
C ARG A 253 58.60 53.29 -57.84
N LYS A 254 57.36 53.23 -58.37
CA LYS A 254 57.00 53.91 -59.62
C LYS A 254 57.14 55.43 -59.50
N ARG A 255 56.73 56.02 -58.36
CA ARG A 255 56.90 57.46 -58.08
C ARG A 255 58.36 57.85 -57.98
N LYS A 256 59.20 57.07 -57.28
CA LYS A 256 60.66 57.29 -57.22
C LYS A 256 61.29 57.21 -58.60
N ALA A 257 61.00 56.16 -59.37
CA ALA A 257 61.50 56.03 -60.74
C ALA A 257 61.04 57.19 -61.66
N ALA A 258 59.81 57.69 -61.51
CA ALA A 258 59.34 58.87 -62.23
C ALA A 258 60.06 60.16 -61.80
N ASN A 259 60.35 60.33 -60.51
CA ASN A 259 61.14 61.45 -60.01
C ASN A 259 62.60 61.36 -60.45
N ASP A 260 63.20 60.16 -60.48
CA ASP A 260 64.56 59.95 -60.96
C ASP A 260 64.66 60.26 -62.46
N LYS A 261 63.66 59.89 -63.26
CA LYS A 261 63.56 60.31 -64.67
C LYS A 261 63.50 61.84 -64.80
N ARG A 262 62.66 62.51 -64.02
CA ARG A 262 62.59 63.99 -63.99
C ARG A 262 63.90 64.62 -63.55
N LEU A 263 64.59 64.04 -62.57
CA LEU A 263 65.90 64.51 -62.13
C LEU A 263 66.95 64.34 -63.24
N ASN A 264 66.92 63.23 -63.97
CA ASN A 264 67.80 63.02 -65.12
C ASN A 264 67.52 64.01 -66.25
N GLU A 265 66.24 64.27 -66.57
CA GLU A 265 65.85 65.31 -67.54
C GLU A 265 66.32 66.70 -67.10
N ILE A 266 66.19 67.04 -65.81
CA ILE A 266 66.72 68.30 -65.27
C ILE A 266 68.24 68.34 -65.40
N ASN A 267 68.94 67.25 -65.10
CA ASN A 267 70.40 67.17 -65.20
C ASN A 267 70.88 67.28 -66.67
N GLU A 268 70.18 66.68 -67.63
CA GLU A 268 70.45 66.84 -69.05
C GLU A 268 70.21 68.29 -69.49
N ASN A 269 69.08 68.90 -69.08
CA ASN A 269 68.81 70.31 -69.34
C ASN A 269 69.89 71.24 -68.73
N ILE A 270 70.41 70.92 -67.55
CA ILE A 270 71.52 71.66 -66.93
C ILE A 270 72.81 71.46 -67.74
N LYS A 271 73.13 70.25 -68.18
CA LYS A 271 74.29 69.99 -69.05
C LYS A 271 74.18 70.75 -70.36
N ASP A 272 73.03 70.71 -71.01
CA ASP A 272 72.74 71.48 -72.22
C ASP A 272 72.88 72.99 -71.98
N ALA A 273 72.40 73.49 -70.84
CA ALA A 273 72.56 74.89 -70.46
C ALA A 273 74.04 75.27 -70.22
N ILE A 274 74.83 74.38 -69.61
CA ILE A 274 76.27 74.57 -69.44
C ILE A 274 76.98 74.54 -70.80
N GLU A 275 76.61 73.65 -71.71
CA GLU A 275 77.16 73.60 -73.06
C GLU A 275 76.80 74.84 -73.88
N ARG A 276 75.55 75.31 -73.81
CA ARG A 276 75.14 76.60 -74.41
C ARG A 276 75.95 77.75 -73.83
N LYS A 277 76.18 77.76 -72.51
CA LYS A 277 77.02 78.79 -71.85
C LYS A 277 78.50 78.68 -72.26
N ARG A 278 79.00 77.48 -72.53
CA ARG A 278 80.36 77.26 -73.03
C ARG A 278 80.50 77.71 -74.48
N ARG A 279 79.51 77.45 -75.34
CA ARG A 279 79.46 77.97 -76.72
C ARG A 279 79.34 79.49 -76.73
N ALA A 280 78.45 80.06 -75.91
CA ALA A 280 78.36 81.51 -75.73
C ALA A 280 79.67 82.12 -75.23
N ARG A 281 80.44 81.44 -74.36
CA ARG A 281 81.78 81.89 -73.95
C ARG A 281 82.84 81.77 -75.05
N GLN A 282 82.71 80.80 -75.95
CA GLN A 282 83.58 80.69 -77.12
C GLN A 282 83.25 81.79 -78.12
N GLU A 283 81.96 82.06 -78.35
CA GLU A 283 81.48 83.19 -79.16
C GLU A 283 81.85 84.55 -78.52
N GLU A 284 81.75 84.69 -77.19
CA GLU A 284 82.25 85.87 -76.45
C GLU A 284 83.78 85.96 -76.50
N ALA A 285 84.51 84.84 -76.53
CA ALA A 285 85.96 84.85 -76.69
C ALA A 285 86.37 85.22 -78.13
N GLU A 286 85.62 84.78 -79.14
CA GLU A 286 85.79 85.19 -80.55
C GLU A 286 85.38 86.67 -80.75
N LEU A 287 84.30 87.12 -80.12
CA LEU A 287 83.91 88.53 -80.08
C LEU A 287 84.88 89.39 -79.27
N ALA A 288 85.48 88.85 -78.20
CA ALA A 288 86.54 89.51 -77.44
C ALA A 288 87.88 89.51 -78.18
N GLU A 289 88.17 88.52 -79.04
CA GLU A 289 89.33 88.53 -79.95
C GLU A 289 89.14 89.57 -81.09
N ILE A 290 87.89 89.78 -81.53
CA ILE A 290 87.52 90.83 -82.49
C ILE A 290 87.55 92.23 -81.84
N LEU A 291 87.10 92.37 -80.58
CA LEU A 291 87.18 93.62 -79.81
C LEU A 291 88.61 93.95 -79.32
N ALA A 292 89.44 92.95 -79.04
CA ALA A 292 90.83 93.13 -78.61
C ALA A 292 91.77 93.63 -79.73
N LYS A 293 91.32 93.63 -81.00
CA LYS A 293 92.04 94.25 -82.13
C LYS A 293 91.59 95.69 -82.44
N GLN A 294 90.61 96.25 -81.73
CA GLN A 294 90.04 97.57 -82.07
C GLN A 294 90.18 98.68 -81.04
N GLN A 295 90.68 98.47 -79.82
CA GLN A 295 90.75 99.57 -78.84
C GLN A 295 92.01 99.54 -77.97
N ALA A 296 93.04 100.26 -78.44
CA ALA A 296 94.11 100.81 -77.62
C ALA A 296 93.80 102.29 -77.30
N GLY A 297 93.78 102.63 -76.00
CA GLY A 297 93.54 103.98 -75.45
C GLY A 297 92.07 104.17 -75.05
N THR A 298 91.66 104.42 -73.81
CA THR A 298 92.26 105.28 -72.77
C THR A 298 91.60 104.99 -71.39
N GLN A 299 92.25 105.51 -70.36
CA GLN A 299 92.16 105.32 -68.90
C GLN A 299 90.94 106.05 -68.21
N PRO A 300 90.76 106.05 -66.87
CA PRO A 300 89.59 105.53 -66.13
C PRO A 300 88.77 106.61 -65.38
N HIS A 301 87.67 106.24 -64.71
CA HIS A 301 87.21 106.90 -63.47
C HIS A 301 86.28 106.01 -62.63
N SER A 302 86.54 105.98 -61.33
CA SER A 302 85.66 105.54 -60.23
C SER A 302 85.38 106.79 -59.34
N PRO A 303 84.65 106.72 -58.21
CA PRO A 303 83.59 105.83 -57.72
C PRO A 303 82.38 106.70 -57.23
N THR A 304 81.45 106.17 -56.41
CA THR A 304 80.67 106.82 -55.29
C THR A 304 79.22 106.28 -55.25
N ARG A 305 78.77 105.42 -54.29
CA ARG A 305 78.48 105.53 -52.84
C ARG A 305 77.05 106.02 -52.52
N GLY A 306 76.33 105.30 -51.64
CA GLY A 306 75.04 105.66 -51.02
C GLY A 306 74.04 104.50 -51.08
N SER A 307 73.85 103.64 -50.07
CA SER A 307 73.35 103.87 -48.70
C SER A 307 72.05 104.69 -48.67
N HIS A 308 71.07 104.18 -47.91
CA HIS A 308 69.71 104.65 -47.64
C HIS A 308 68.62 104.07 -48.55
N LEU A 309 67.81 103.18 -47.96
CA LEU A 309 66.33 103.23 -47.97
C LEU A 309 65.79 102.03 -47.15
N ALA A 310 65.98 102.09 -45.84
CA ALA A 310 65.03 101.51 -44.90
C ALA A 310 63.82 102.46 -44.84
N LEU A 311 62.60 101.91 -44.74
CA LEU A 311 61.26 102.55 -44.84
C LEU A 311 60.68 102.48 -46.27
N PRO A 312 60.23 101.29 -46.69
CA PRO A 312 58.78 101.01 -46.70
C PRO A 312 58.40 99.56 -46.34
N GLN A 313 59.20 98.86 -45.52
CA GLN A 313 58.97 97.43 -45.20
C GLN A 313 58.15 97.18 -43.91
N ILE A 314 57.99 98.19 -43.05
CA ILE A 314 57.28 98.03 -41.75
C ILE A 314 55.75 98.05 -41.97
N ALA A 315 55.23 98.91 -42.84
CA ALA A 315 53.80 98.98 -43.15
C ALA A 315 53.28 97.73 -43.89
N ALA A 316 54.12 97.09 -44.72
CA ALA A 316 53.78 95.83 -45.39
C ALA A 316 53.83 94.62 -44.44
N ALA A 317 54.71 94.65 -43.42
CA ALA A 317 54.77 93.63 -42.38
C ALA A 317 53.58 93.72 -41.41
N GLU A 318 53.20 94.93 -40.98
CA GLU A 318 52.02 95.15 -40.12
C GLU A 318 50.70 94.84 -40.82
N ALA A 319 50.58 95.13 -42.12
CA ALA A 319 49.43 94.72 -42.92
C ALA A 319 49.34 93.19 -43.07
N ASN A 320 50.48 92.50 -43.17
CA ASN A 320 50.53 91.04 -43.20
C ASN A 320 50.21 90.41 -41.84
N GLU A 321 50.63 91.02 -40.72
CA GLU A 321 50.27 90.55 -39.39
C GLU A 321 48.79 90.74 -39.07
N LYS A 322 48.19 91.87 -39.45
CA LYS A 322 46.73 92.07 -39.34
C LYS A 322 45.96 91.08 -40.21
N ALA A 323 46.40 90.83 -41.45
CA ALA A 323 45.77 89.82 -42.31
C ALA A 323 45.86 88.40 -41.73
N LYS A 324 46.98 88.06 -41.06
CA LYS A 324 47.12 86.77 -40.36
C LYS A 324 46.23 86.69 -39.12
N ALA A 325 46.12 87.76 -38.34
CA ALA A 325 45.24 87.83 -37.18
C ALA A 325 43.76 87.67 -37.59
N ASP A 326 43.33 88.38 -38.64
CA ASP A 326 41.97 88.25 -39.20
C ASP A 326 41.70 86.85 -39.76
N ALA A 327 42.69 86.22 -40.40
CA ALA A 327 42.57 84.85 -40.91
C ALA A 327 42.43 83.83 -39.76
N LEU A 328 43.21 84.00 -38.68
CA LEU A 328 43.12 83.15 -37.49
C LEU A 328 41.79 83.35 -36.75
N GLU A 329 41.27 84.58 -36.67
CA GLU A 329 39.98 84.87 -36.06
C GLU A 329 38.82 84.27 -36.86
N ARG A 330 38.86 84.37 -38.20
CA ARG A 330 37.89 83.69 -39.09
C ARG A 330 37.93 82.17 -38.92
N LEU A 331 39.12 81.59 -38.78
CA LEU A 331 39.29 80.15 -38.59
C LEU A 331 38.76 79.72 -37.21
N SER A 332 39.04 80.50 -36.15
CA SER A 332 38.48 80.28 -34.81
C SER A 332 36.95 80.37 -34.78
N ASN A 333 36.37 81.37 -35.44
CA ASN A 333 34.92 81.52 -35.56
C ASN A 333 34.29 80.37 -36.35
N ARG A 334 34.95 79.89 -37.41
CA ARG A 334 34.51 78.71 -38.17
C ARG A 334 34.60 77.42 -37.35
N ILE A 335 35.65 77.23 -36.57
CA ILE A 335 35.77 76.10 -35.64
C ILE A 335 34.67 76.14 -34.58
N LYS A 336 34.39 77.31 -34.00
CA LYS A 336 33.29 77.47 -33.02
C LYS A 336 31.93 77.15 -33.64
N GLN A 337 31.67 77.58 -34.87
CA GLN A 337 30.44 77.24 -35.59
C GLN A 337 30.33 75.74 -35.86
N ILE A 338 31.40 75.10 -36.33
CA ILE A 338 31.44 73.65 -36.57
C ILE A 338 31.25 72.87 -35.27
N ALA A 339 31.91 73.29 -34.18
CA ALA A 339 31.76 72.65 -32.87
C ALA A 339 30.33 72.79 -32.33
N GLN A 340 29.67 73.92 -32.56
CA GLN A 340 28.26 74.11 -32.17
C GLN A 340 27.29 73.30 -33.02
N THR A 341 27.52 73.17 -34.33
CA THR A 341 26.63 72.39 -35.21
C THR A 341 26.82 70.89 -35.01
N ILE A 342 28.06 70.41 -34.96
CA ILE A 342 28.38 69.00 -34.69
C ILE A 342 28.01 68.62 -33.26
N GLY A 343 28.31 69.47 -32.27
CA GLY A 343 27.97 69.22 -30.87
C GLY A 343 26.45 69.10 -30.65
N LYS A 344 25.65 69.93 -31.34
CA LYS A 344 24.19 69.80 -31.33
C LYS A 344 23.72 68.56 -32.07
N SER A 345 24.23 68.27 -33.27
CA SER A 345 23.78 67.10 -34.03
C SER A 345 24.13 65.77 -33.36
N VAL A 346 25.33 65.65 -32.78
CA VAL A 346 25.75 64.45 -32.03
C VAL A 346 24.99 64.34 -30.72
N GLY A 347 24.72 65.46 -30.04
CA GLY A 347 23.88 65.48 -28.84
C GLY A 347 22.44 65.03 -29.12
N ASP A 348 21.84 65.54 -30.19
CA ASP A 348 20.48 65.16 -30.61
C ASP A 348 20.42 63.70 -31.08
N GLU A 349 21.46 63.20 -31.78
CA GLU A 349 21.53 61.80 -32.21
C GLU A 349 21.74 60.84 -31.02
N ASN A 350 22.59 61.19 -30.05
CA ASN A 350 22.74 60.41 -28.82
C ASN A 350 21.45 60.40 -28.00
N LYS A 351 20.77 61.54 -27.87
CA LYS A 351 19.48 61.63 -27.18
C LYS A 351 18.41 60.76 -27.85
N ARG A 352 18.37 60.73 -29.19
CA ARG A 352 17.46 59.83 -29.94
C ARG A 352 17.80 58.36 -29.72
N ARG A 353 19.10 58.01 -29.68
CA ARG A 353 19.53 56.63 -29.38
C ARG A 353 19.16 56.22 -27.96
N GLU A 354 19.37 57.08 -26.97
CA GLU A 354 18.95 56.84 -25.58
C GLU A 354 17.42 56.66 -25.48
N GLU A 355 16.63 57.53 -26.13
CA GLU A 355 15.17 57.39 -26.16
C GLU A 355 14.70 56.10 -26.86
N GLU A 356 15.40 55.64 -27.91
CA GLU A 356 15.12 54.36 -28.57
C GLU A 356 15.50 53.15 -27.72
N GLU A 357 16.63 53.23 -27.01
CA GLU A 357 17.07 52.21 -26.05
C GLU A 357 16.11 52.12 -24.86
N ASP A 358 15.65 53.25 -24.33
CA ASP A 358 14.63 53.33 -23.28
C ASP A 358 13.30 52.72 -23.74
N ARG A 359 12.87 53.00 -24.97
CA ARG A 359 11.66 52.35 -25.53
C ARG A 359 11.82 50.84 -25.67
N ARG A 360 13.00 50.36 -26.09
CA ARG A 360 13.29 48.92 -26.17
C ARG A 360 13.31 48.28 -24.79
N LEU A 361 13.90 48.95 -23.80
CA LEU A 361 13.95 48.50 -22.42
C LEU A 361 12.54 48.41 -21.83
N GLN A 362 11.72 49.44 -22.02
CA GLN A 362 10.31 49.45 -21.59
C GLN A 362 9.50 48.33 -22.26
N ALA A 363 9.69 48.10 -23.57
CA ALA A 363 9.04 47.01 -24.27
C ALA A 363 9.46 45.63 -23.73
N HIS A 364 10.74 45.45 -23.40
CA HIS A 364 11.25 44.21 -22.81
C HIS A 364 10.72 43.98 -21.39
N LEU A 365 10.64 45.04 -20.57
CA LEU A 365 10.06 44.97 -19.23
C LEU A 365 8.57 44.62 -19.29
N HIS A 366 7.80 45.25 -20.18
CA HIS A 366 6.39 44.94 -20.39
C HIS A 366 6.18 43.50 -20.88
N ALA A 367 7.03 43.02 -21.81
CA ALA A 367 6.99 41.62 -22.26
C ALA A 367 7.30 40.63 -21.12
N ALA A 368 8.28 40.95 -20.27
CA ALA A 368 8.63 40.15 -19.09
C ALA A 368 7.49 40.13 -18.05
N GLU A 369 6.83 41.27 -17.79
CA GLU A 369 5.67 41.34 -16.91
C GLU A 369 4.49 40.52 -17.44
N LEU A 370 4.20 40.60 -18.75
CA LEU A 370 3.17 39.78 -19.38
C LEU A 370 3.51 38.28 -19.30
N ALA A 371 4.77 37.91 -19.51
CA ALA A 371 5.22 36.53 -19.36
C ALA A 371 5.07 36.03 -17.91
N SER A 372 5.44 36.86 -16.93
CA SER A 372 5.27 36.56 -15.51
C SER A 372 3.80 36.39 -15.13
N ARG A 373 2.93 37.31 -15.58
CA ARG A 373 1.47 37.23 -15.35
C ARG A 373 0.87 35.97 -15.96
N LYS A 374 1.28 35.59 -17.18
CA LYS A 374 0.84 34.35 -17.82
C LYS A 374 1.31 33.11 -17.04
N ALA A 375 2.57 33.09 -16.61
CA ALA A 375 3.10 31.98 -15.82
C ALA A 375 2.39 31.84 -14.46
N GLU A 376 2.04 32.95 -13.80
CA GLU A 376 1.24 32.94 -12.58
C GLU A 376 -0.20 32.46 -12.82
N ALA A 377 -0.84 32.91 -13.91
CA ALA A 377 -2.17 32.45 -14.30
C ALA A 377 -2.19 30.94 -14.59
N ASP A 378 -1.19 30.43 -15.32
CA ASP A 378 -1.04 28.99 -15.59
C ASP A 378 -0.81 28.19 -14.30
N LYS A 379 -0.01 28.72 -13.38
CA LYS A 379 0.20 28.10 -12.07
C LYS A 379 -1.10 28.02 -11.27
N ARG A 380 -1.90 29.10 -11.26
CA ARG A 380 -3.23 29.11 -10.60
C ARG A 380 -4.19 28.14 -11.26
N ALA A 381 -4.24 28.11 -12.60
CA ALA A 381 -5.09 27.18 -13.35
C ALA A 381 -4.71 25.71 -13.07
N ARG A 382 -3.42 25.38 -13.00
CA ARG A 382 -2.94 24.03 -12.62
C ARG A 382 -3.32 23.67 -11.19
N GLN A 383 -3.20 24.61 -10.25
CA GLN A 383 -3.60 24.39 -8.86
C GLN A 383 -5.11 24.19 -8.73
N GLU A 384 -5.91 24.97 -9.47
CA GLU A 384 -7.36 24.83 -9.47
C GLU A 384 -7.80 23.51 -10.08
N LYS A 385 -7.19 23.10 -11.21
CA LYS A 385 -7.43 21.78 -11.81
C LYS A 385 -7.09 20.66 -10.83
N ALA A 386 -5.92 20.71 -10.19
CA ALA A 386 -5.54 19.71 -9.19
C ALA A 386 -6.51 19.66 -7.99
N LYS A 387 -7.03 20.82 -7.54
CA LYS A 387 -8.06 20.87 -6.49
C LYS A 387 -9.37 20.22 -6.95
N ARG A 388 -9.82 20.49 -8.18
CA ARG A 388 -11.03 19.87 -8.75
C ARG A 388 -10.85 18.34 -8.84
N ASP A 389 -9.73 17.88 -9.39
CA ASP A 389 -9.43 16.44 -9.49
C ASP A 389 -9.44 15.75 -8.11
N MET A 390 -8.89 16.40 -7.07
CA MET A 390 -8.93 15.88 -5.70
C MET A 390 -10.35 15.82 -5.12
N LEU A 391 -11.18 16.83 -5.38
CA LEU A 391 -12.58 16.84 -4.94
C LEU A 391 -13.40 15.76 -5.66
N ASP A 392 -13.18 15.57 -6.96
CA ASP A 392 -13.86 14.55 -7.75
C ASP A 392 -13.50 13.15 -7.24
N MET A 393 -12.21 12.86 -6.98
CA MET A 393 -11.80 11.60 -6.34
C MET A 393 -12.44 11.41 -4.97
N LEU A 394 -12.49 12.46 -4.13
CA LEU A 394 -13.12 12.37 -2.81
C LEU A 394 -14.63 12.06 -2.95
N SER A 395 -15.29 12.69 -3.92
CA SER A 395 -16.71 12.47 -4.19
C SER A 395 -17.00 11.03 -4.62
N GLN A 396 -16.14 10.45 -5.47
CA GLN A 396 -16.22 9.05 -5.90
C GLN A 396 -16.04 8.11 -4.70
N GLN A 397 -15.03 8.33 -3.86
CA GLN A 397 -14.82 7.53 -2.65
C GLN A 397 -16.01 7.58 -1.68
N VAL A 398 -16.64 8.75 -1.54
CA VAL A 398 -17.85 8.90 -0.70
C VAL A 398 -19.02 8.12 -1.30
N GLN A 399 -19.21 8.18 -2.62
CA GLN A 399 -20.28 7.42 -3.30
C GLN A 399 -20.06 5.91 -3.19
N GLU A 400 -18.84 5.41 -3.40
CA GLU A 400 -18.49 3.99 -3.25
C GLU A 400 -18.75 3.51 -1.81
N LYS A 401 -18.31 4.28 -0.80
CA LYS A 401 -18.58 3.96 0.61
C LYS A 401 -20.08 3.95 0.92
N MET A 402 -20.86 4.85 0.33
CA MET A 402 -22.31 4.87 0.50
C MET A 402 -22.96 3.63 -0.12
N GLN A 403 -22.52 3.22 -1.31
CA GLN A 403 -23.02 2.00 -1.96
C GLN A 403 -22.67 0.74 -1.16
N LEU A 404 -21.43 0.65 -0.65
CA LEU A 404 -21.01 -0.44 0.23
C LEU A 404 -21.87 -0.51 1.50
N ARG A 405 -22.10 0.62 2.18
CA ARG A 405 -22.98 0.66 3.36
C ARG A 405 -24.40 0.22 3.04
N ARG A 406 -24.97 0.67 1.92
CA ARG A 406 -26.31 0.22 1.48
C ARG A 406 -26.34 -1.29 1.25
N PHE A 407 -25.31 -1.84 0.63
CA PHE A 407 -25.20 -3.29 0.42
C PHE A 407 -25.09 -4.04 1.75
N GLU A 408 -24.20 -3.61 2.65
CA GLU A 408 -24.05 -4.17 4.00
C GLU A 408 -25.37 -4.13 4.78
N ASP A 409 -26.10 -3.01 4.75
CA ASP A 409 -27.41 -2.87 5.40
C ASP A 409 -28.44 -3.86 4.83
N THR A 410 -28.43 -4.10 3.52
CA THR A 410 -29.33 -5.10 2.90
C THR A 410 -28.97 -6.53 3.28
N VAL A 411 -27.68 -6.85 3.38
CA VAL A 411 -27.20 -8.18 3.82
C VAL A 411 -27.55 -8.40 5.29
N ASN A 412 -27.27 -7.41 6.15
CA ASN A 412 -27.59 -7.47 7.58
C ASN A 412 -29.09 -7.62 7.82
N LYS A 413 -29.94 -6.92 7.04
CA LYS A 413 -31.40 -7.10 7.10
C LYS A 413 -31.81 -8.52 6.73
N ARG A 414 -31.31 -9.07 5.62
CA ARG A 414 -31.61 -10.44 5.20
C ARG A 414 -31.18 -11.48 6.24
N GLN A 415 -29.97 -11.35 6.76
CA GLN A 415 -29.48 -12.23 7.85
C GLN A 415 -30.35 -12.10 9.10
N GLY A 416 -30.73 -10.88 9.48
CA GLY A 416 -31.63 -10.64 10.60
C GLY A 416 -33.00 -11.29 10.41
N GLU A 417 -33.56 -11.27 9.20
CA GLU A 417 -34.81 -11.96 8.86
C GLU A 417 -34.68 -13.48 8.93
N GLU A 418 -33.58 -14.04 8.42
CA GLU A 418 -33.29 -15.47 8.51
C GLU A 418 -33.16 -15.94 9.96
N TYR A 419 -32.43 -15.21 10.80
CA TYR A 419 -32.33 -15.53 12.23
C TYR A 419 -33.68 -15.46 12.94
N ARG A 420 -34.54 -14.50 12.60
CA ARG A 420 -35.91 -14.44 13.15
C ARG A 420 -36.73 -15.65 12.71
N LYS A 421 -36.66 -16.04 11.44
CA LYS A 421 -37.36 -17.25 10.93
C LYS A 421 -36.86 -18.52 11.63
N MET A 422 -35.55 -18.66 11.80
CA MET A 422 -34.97 -19.80 12.53
C MET A 422 -35.41 -19.83 14.00
N ALA A 423 -35.46 -18.67 14.67
CA ALA A 423 -35.93 -18.58 16.05
C ALA A 423 -37.42 -18.94 16.18
N ILE A 424 -38.26 -18.51 15.24
CA ILE A 424 -39.69 -18.89 15.21
C ILE A 424 -39.83 -20.40 14.99
N ALA A 425 -39.12 -20.98 14.02
CA ALA A 425 -39.17 -22.42 13.75
C ALA A 425 -38.72 -23.26 14.97
N ALA A 426 -37.65 -22.84 15.66
CA ALA A 426 -37.20 -23.51 16.88
C ALA A 426 -38.26 -23.48 18.00
N LEU A 427 -38.97 -22.36 18.15
CA LEU A 427 -40.08 -22.26 19.11
C LEU A 427 -41.27 -23.14 18.71
N GLU A 428 -41.60 -23.23 17.42
CA GLU A 428 -42.66 -24.12 16.91
C GLU A 428 -42.32 -25.59 17.17
N ASP A 429 -41.07 -26.00 16.94
CA ASP A 429 -40.59 -27.35 17.22
C ASP A 429 -40.70 -27.69 18.73
N GLU A 430 -40.29 -26.77 19.61
CA GLU A 430 -40.44 -26.95 21.06
C GLU A 430 -41.90 -27.11 21.47
N VAL A 431 -42.80 -26.29 20.93
CA VAL A 431 -44.24 -26.37 21.20
C VAL A 431 -44.81 -27.71 20.74
N GLU A 432 -44.39 -28.20 19.58
CA GLU A 432 -44.86 -29.48 19.04
C GLU A 432 -44.32 -30.67 19.84
N GLU A 433 -43.04 -30.65 20.27
CA GLU A 433 -42.50 -31.63 21.20
C GLU A 433 -43.26 -31.66 22.54
N HIS A 434 -43.63 -30.48 23.06
CA HIS A 434 -44.44 -30.38 24.27
C HIS A 434 -45.86 -30.93 24.08
N ARG A 435 -46.46 -30.77 22.90
CA ARG A 435 -47.75 -31.41 22.57
C ARG A 435 -47.63 -32.92 22.49
N GLN A 436 -46.60 -33.44 21.82
CA GLN A 436 -46.36 -34.88 21.73
C GLN A 436 -46.16 -35.52 23.11
N ARG A 437 -45.38 -34.87 24.00
CA ARG A 437 -45.20 -35.33 25.38
C ARG A 437 -46.51 -35.40 26.17
N ARG A 438 -47.43 -34.44 25.98
CA ARG A 438 -48.75 -34.46 26.62
C ARG A 438 -49.62 -35.60 26.12
N ARG A 439 -49.65 -35.85 24.80
CA ARG A 439 -50.40 -36.97 24.22
C ARG A 439 -49.94 -38.32 24.79
N ARG A 440 -48.62 -38.57 24.84
CA ARG A 440 -48.07 -39.82 25.40
C ARG A 440 -48.47 -40.07 26.86
N ARG A 441 -48.57 -39.02 27.69
CA ARG A 441 -49.04 -39.17 29.08
C ARG A 441 -50.51 -39.57 29.14
N ALA A 442 -51.37 -38.88 28.39
CA ALA A 442 -52.79 -39.18 28.36
C ALA A 442 -53.08 -40.63 27.90
N ASP A 443 -52.26 -41.16 26.98
CA ASP A 443 -52.39 -42.55 26.53
C ASP A 443 -51.99 -43.56 27.63
N MET A 444 -50.95 -43.26 28.42
CA MET A 444 -50.55 -44.09 29.58
C MET A 444 -51.61 -44.06 30.69
N ASP A 445 -52.18 -42.90 30.98
CA ASP A 445 -53.19 -42.75 32.04
C ASP A 445 -54.46 -43.57 31.72
N LYS A 446 -54.89 -43.57 30.45
CA LYS A 446 -55.99 -44.43 29.97
C LYS A 446 -55.71 -45.92 30.13
N GLU A 447 -54.46 -46.34 29.97
CA GLU A 447 -54.09 -47.74 30.12
C GLU A 447 -54.12 -48.17 31.60
N LEU A 448 -53.69 -47.29 32.51
CA LEU A 448 -53.78 -47.52 33.95
C LEU A 448 -55.23 -47.61 34.45
N GLU A 449 -56.14 -46.78 33.93
CA GLU A 449 -57.58 -46.85 34.28
C GLU A 449 -58.19 -48.21 33.94
N LYS A 450 -57.84 -48.79 32.79
CA LYS A 450 -58.33 -50.12 32.39
C LYS A 450 -57.83 -51.22 33.33
N GLN A 451 -56.58 -51.11 33.79
CA GLN A 451 -55.99 -52.09 34.70
C GLN A 451 -56.69 -52.07 36.07
N ILE A 452 -57.07 -50.89 36.57
CA ILE A 452 -57.77 -50.72 37.86
C ILE A 452 -59.20 -51.27 37.81
N CYS A 453 -59.90 -51.17 36.68
CA CYS A 453 -61.25 -51.73 36.54
C CYS A 453 -61.27 -53.27 36.58
N PHE A 454 -60.17 -53.93 36.24
CA PHE A 454 -60.10 -55.39 36.15
C PHE A 454 -59.92 -56.07 37.52
N THR A 455 -59.49 -55.32 38.55
CA THR A 455 -59.10 -55.88 39.86
C THR A 455 -60.21 -55.92 40.92
N ASN A 456 -61.45 -55.48 40.62
CA ASN A 456 -62.52 -55.22 41.61
C ASN A 456 -63.62 -56.30 41.71
N LEU A 457 -63.39 -57.56 41.33
CA LEU A 457 -64.41 -58.64 41.40
C LEU A 457 -63.85 -59.83 42.18
N THR A 458 -64.02 -59.87 43.51
CA THR A 458 -63.38 -60.88 44.38
C THR A 458 -64.28 -61.45 45.49
N THR A 459 -65.51 -61.90 45.17
CA THR A 459 -66.37 -62.59 46.18
C THR A 459 -67.14 -63.82 45.69
N GLU A 460 -66.97 -64.28 44.44
CA GLU A 460 -67.48 -65.57 43.95
C GLU A 460 -66.36 -66.62 43.75
N GLU A 461 -65.18 -66.38 44.33
CA GLU A 461 -63.93 -66.99 43.88
C GLU A 461 -63.85 -68.50 44.15
N ASP A 462 -64.32 -69.00 45.29
CA ASP A 462 -64.07 -70.40 45.67
C ASP A 462 -65.05 -71.43 45.05
N ARG A 463 -66.23 -71.00 44.56
CA ARG A 463 -67.17 -71.89 43.85
C ARG A 463 -67.05 -71.79 42.33
N MET A 464 -66.68 -70.61 41.85
CA MET A 464 -66.29 -70.43 40.47
C MET A 464 -64.93 -71.08 40.20
N GLU A 465 -64.04 -71.28 41.19
CA GLU A 465 -62.67 -71.79 40.96
C GLU A 465 -62.61 -73.07 40.11
N VAL A 466 -63.51 -74.03 40.32
CA VAL A 466 -63.51 -75.30 39.56
C VAL A 466 -64.04 -75.13 38.14
N ASP A 467 -65.12 -74.36 37.96
CA ASP A 467 -65.68 -74.02 36.63
C ASP A 467 -64.77 -73.04 35.86
N LEU A 468 -64.08 -72.16 36.60
CA LEU A 468 -63.04 -71.26 36.12
C LEU A 468 -61.84 -72.06 35.66
N GLN A 469 -61.31 -73.01 36.44
CA GLN A 469 -60.18 -73.83 36.01
C GLN A 469 -60.45 -74.57 34.69
N ARG A 470 -61.68 -75.06 34.48
CA ARG A 470 -62.09 -75.66 33.21
C ARG A 470 -62.19 -74.63 32.09
N ARG A 471 -62.87 -73.50 32.35
CA ARG A 471 -63.05 -72.41 31.37
C ARG A 471 -61.72 -71.72 31.02
N GLU A 472 -60.78 -71.65 31.96
CA GLU A 472 -59.43 -71.15 31.84
C GLU A 472 -58.57 -72.10 31.00
N LEU A 473 -58.70 -73.41 31.16
CA LEU A 473 -58.07 -74.38 30.28
C LEU A 473 -58.58 -74.26 28.84
N GLU A 474 -59.89 -74.04 28.65
CA GLU A 474 -60.51 -73.79 27.33
C GLU A 474 -60.03 -72.47 26.71
N LEU A 475 -60.01 -71.39 27.50
CA LEU A 475 -59.51 -70.06 27.07
C LEU A 475 -58.02 -70.07 26.72
N ASN A 476 -57.21 -70.87 27.41
CA ASN A 476 -55.77 -70.97 27.18
C ASN A 476 -55.37 -71.95 26.06
N GLN A 477 -56.31 -72.65 25.42
CA GLN A 477 -56.03 -73.54 24.29
C GLN A 477 -55.24 -72.87 23.14
N PRO A 478 -55.53 -71.63 22.71
CA PRO A 478 -54.76 -70.95 21.67
C PRO A 478 -53.30 -70.71 22.09
N LEU A 479 -53.05 -70.43 23.37
CA LEU A 479 -51.71 -70.23 23.90
C LEU A 479 -50.92 -71.55 23.88
N PHE A 480 -51.49 -72.66 24.33
CA PHE A 480 -50.82 -73.97 24.25
C PHE A 480 -50.55 -74.41 22.81
N ARG A 481 -51.46 -74.10 21.87
CA ARG A 481 -51.21 -74.32 20.43
C ARG A 481 -50.05 -73.46 19.92
N ARG A 482 -49.94 -72.21 20.34
CA ARG A 482 -48.82 -71.32 19.99
C ARG A 482 -47.50 -71.81 20.58
N MET A 483 -47.50 -72.22 21.85
CA MET A 483 -46.34 -72.81 22.53
C MET A 483 -45.84 -74.07 21.83
N ALA A 484 -46.76 -74.96 21.46
CA ALA A 484 -46.46 -76.17 20.68
C ALA A 484 -45.92 -75.83 19.28
N ALA A 485 -46.52 -74.85 18.58
CA ALA A 485 -46.03 -74.39 17.28
C ALA A 485 -44.62 -73.78 17.34
N GLN A 486 -44.29 -73.12 18.46
CA GLN A 486 -42.94 -72.61 18.75
C GLN A 486 -41.98 -73.68 19.30
N ARG A 487 -42.42 -74.95 19.36
CA ARG A 487 -41.66 -76.10 19.88
C ARG A 487 -41.23 -75.97 21.35
N TYR A 488 -41.91 -75.13 22.13
CA TYR A 488 -41.65 -74.98 23.56
C TYR A 488 -42.36 -76.09 24.34
N LYS A 489 -41.60 -76.99 24.98
CA LYS A 489 -42.10 -78.09 25.82
C LYS A 489 -43.34 -78.81 25.25
N GLU A 490 -43.24 -79.24 24.00
CA GLU A 490 -44.34 -79.83 23.22
C GLU A 490 -45.08 -80.97 23.94
N LYS A 491 -44.35 -81.83 24.66
CA LYS A 491 -44.91 -82.96 25.41
C LYS A 491 -45.76 -82.54 26.62
N GLU A 492 -45.49 -81.38 27.21
CA GLU A 492 -46.28 -80.83 28.33
C GLU A 492 -47.50 -80.09 27.80
N CYS A 493 -47.34 -79.33 26.70
CA CYS A 493 -48.45 -78.69 26.00
C CYS A 493 -49.47 -79.73 25.48
N ALA A 494 -49.00 -80.85 24.91
CA ALA A 494 -49.86 -81.91 24.40
C ALA A 494 -50.79 -82.55 25.44
N LYS A 495 -50.42 -82.50 26.74
CA LYS A 495 -51.26 -83.01 27.84
C LYS A 495 -52.37 -82.04 28.24
N LEU A 496 -52.20 -80.76 27.95
CA LEU A 496 -53.14 -79.67 28.27
C LEU A 496 -54.01 -79.28 27.07
N LEU A 497 -53.70 -79.80 25.88
CA LEU A 497 -54.54 -79.65 24.71
C LEU A 497 -55.75 -80.58 24.81
N LEU A 498 -56.96 -80.00 24.81
CA LEU A 498 -58.20 -80.79 24.78
C LEU A 498 -58.30 -81.46 23.40
N SER A 499 -58.47 -82.79 23.38
CA SER A 499 -58.66 -83.52 22.13
C SER A 499 -59.99 -83.10 21.49
N GLN A 500 -59.99 -82.72 20.21
CA GLN A 500 -61.21 -82.48 19.41
C GLN A 500 -61.99 -83.77 19.12
N LYS A 501 -62.41 -84.51 20.16
CA LYS A 501 -63.25 -85.70 20.03
C LYS A 501 -64.37 -85.68 21.07
N ALA A 502 -65.38 -84.88 20.78
CA ALA A 502 -66.79 -85.06 21.16
C ALA A 502 -67.48 -83.74 20.80
N ASP A 503 -67.96 -83.63 19.56
CA ASP A 503 -69.08 -82.78 19.11
C ASP A 503 -69.18 -82.90 17.58
N SER A 504 -69.45 -84.13 17.15
CA SER A 504 -69.90 -84.45 15.80
C SER A 504 -70.74 -85.74 15.86
N THR A 505 -71.89 -85.64 16.53
CA THR A 505 -73.06 -86.51 16.35
C THR A 505 -74.29 -85.72 16.74
#